data_AF-A0A954MXE9-F1
#
_entry.id   AF-A0A954MXE9-F1
#
_cell.length_a   1.000
_cell.length_b   1.000
_cell.length_c   1.000
_cell.angle_alpha   90.00
_cell.angle_beta   90.00
_cell.angle_gamma   90.00
#
_symmetry.space_group_name_H-M   'P 1'
#
loop_
_entity.id
_entity.type
_entity.pdbx_description
1 polymer ?
#
loop_
_entity_poly.entity_id
_entity_poly.type
_entity_poly.pdbx_seq_one_letter_code
_entity_poly.pdbx_strand_id
1 'polypeptide(L)'
;KGQGVTDVAVLPIGFLSDHMEVLYDLDYEAAHLAEELGIGFQRGGTPSGHPEFAPCLADLIEEYLGRREPSAVGADPPRCMTCPEGCCPGPQRPGR
;
A
#
# COMPACT_ATOMS: atom_id res chain seq x y z
N LYS A 1 19.21 1.51 -21.80
CA LYS A 1 19.57 0.28 -21.05
C LYS A 1 19.95 0.71 -19.64
N GLY A 2 19.04 0.50 -18.67
CA GLY A 2 19.08 1.13 -17.35
C GLY A 2 19.98 0.38 -16.36
N GLN A 3 20.87 1.12 -15.70
CA GLN A 3 21.59 0.89 -14.42
C GLN A 3 22.07 -0.53 -13.98
N GLY A 4 21.91 -1.59 -14.77
CA GLY A 4 22.31 -2.96 -14.40
C GLY A 4 21.33 -3.71 -13.50
N VAL A 5 20.05 -3.28 -13.43
CA VAL A 5 19.02 -3.99 -12.65
C VAL A 5 18.66 -5.30 -13.34
N THR A 6 18.72 -6.41 -12.60
CA THR A 6 18.44 -7.77 -13.09
C THR A 6 17.08 -8.28 -12.67
N ASP A 7 16.53 -7.78 -11.57
CA ASP A 7 15.30 -8.29 -10.94
C ASP A 7 14.51 -7.15 -10.29
N VAL A 8 13.18 -7.29 -10.26
CA VAL A 8 12.24 -6.35 -9.65
C VAL A 8 11.19 -7.09 -8.82
N ALA A 9 10.96 -6.59 -7.60
CA ALA A 9 9.84 -6.99 -6.76
C ALA A 9 8.83 -5.83 -6.67
N VAL A 10 7.56 -6.09 -7.01
CA VAL A 10 6.47 -5.09 -7.01
C VAL A 10 5.48 -5.38 -5.88
N LEU A 11 5.16 -4.34 -5.10
CA LEU A 11 4.22 -4.43 -3.97
C LEU A 11 3.03 -3.47 -4.19
N PRO A 12 1.78 -3.97 -4.30
CA PRO A 12 0.61 -3.14 -4.51
C PRO A 12 0.12 -2.49 -3.20
N ILE A 13 0.83 -1.47 -2.70
CA ILE A 13 0.52 -0.83 -1.40
C ILE A 13 -0.71 0.08 -1.40
N GLY A 14 -1.25 0.42 -2.58
CA GLY A 14 -2.39 1.32 -2.73
C GLY A 14 -3.75 0.66 -2.58
N PHE A 15 -3.80 -0.68 -2.55
CA PHE A 15 -5.05 -1.44 -2.58
C PHE A 15 -5.03 -2.61 -1.61
N LEU A 16 -6.21 -2.92 -1.06
CA LEU A 16 -6.38 -4.00 -0.08
C LEU A 16 -6.64 -5.36 -0.73
N SER A 17 -7.14 -5.37 -1.97
CA SER A 17 -7.57 -6.58 -2.68
C SER A 17 -7.17 -6.52 -4.14
N ASP A 18 -6.87 -7.70 -4.70
CA ASP A 18 -6.69 -7.88 -6.13
C ASP A 18 -8.02 -7.56 -6.85
N HIS A 19 -7.91 -6.84 -7.95
CA HIS A 19 -9.01 -6.50 -8.86
C HIS A 19 -8.43 -6.29 -10.26
N MET A 20 -9.32 -6.10 -11.24
CA MET A 20 -8.93 -6.09 -12.66
C MET A 20 -7.78 -5.13 -12.96
N GLU A 21 -7.82 -3.90 -12.44
CA GLU A 21 -6.80 -2.88 -12.70
C GLU A 21 -5.43 -3.31 -12.14
N VAL A 22 -5.37 -3.77 -10.88
CA VAL A 22 -4.12 -4.27 -10.28
C VAL A 22 -3.55 -5.47 -11.04
N LEU A 23 -4.40 -6.45 -11.38
CA LEU A 23 -3.94 -7.66 -12.06
C LEU A 23 -3.50 -7.37 -13.49
N TYR A 24 -4.20 -6.49 -14.20
CA TYR A 24 -3.84 -6.14 -15.56
C TYR A 24 -2.56 -5.30 -15.61
N ASP A 25 -2.48 -4.23 -14.83
CA ASP A 25 -1.33 -3.34 -14.83
C ASP A 25 -0.05 -4.07 -14.38
N LEU A 26 -0.15 -4.94 -13.36
CA LEU A 26 1.03 -5.57 -12.74
C LEU A 26 1.32 -6.97 -13.30
N ASP A 27 0.34 -7.87 -13.32
CA ASP A 27 0.56 -9.27 -13.71
C ASP A 27 0.51 -9.46 -15.23
N TYR A 28 -0.01 -8.49 -15.99
CA TYR A 28 0.02 -8.52 -17.45
C TYR A 28 1.02 -7.51 -18.02
N GLU A 29 0.77 -6.20 -17.91
CA GLU A 29 1.58 -5.18 -18.60
C GLU A 29 3.01 -5.10 -18.06
N ALA A 30 3.17 -4.93 -16.74
CA ALA A 30 4.49 -4.81 -16.13
C ALA A 30 5.30 -6.13 -16.22
N ALA A 31 4.64 -7.27 -16.03
CA ALA A 31 5.27 -8.58 -16.14
C ALA A 31 5.78 -8.85 -17.57
N HIS A 32 4.97 -8.57 -18.61
CA HIS A 32 5.40 -8.71 -20.01
C HIS A 32 6.57 -7.79 -20.33
N LEU A 33 6.52 -6.53 -19.89
CA LEU A 33 7.63 -5.59 -20.12
C LEU A 33 8.92 -6.07 -19.44
N ALA A 34 8.84 -6.64 -18.24
CA ALA A 34 10.00 -7.21 -17.57
C ALA A 34 10.59 -8.40 -18.35
N GLU A 35 9.73 -9.28 -18.89
CA GLU A 35 10.14 -10.40 -19.75
C GLU A 35 10.85 -9.91 -21.02
N GLU A 36 10.27 -8.93 -21.73
CA GLU A 36 10.87 -8.33 -22.94
C GLU A 36 12.25 -7.71 -22.67
N LEU A 37 12.46 -7.19 -21.47
CA LEU A 37 13.72 -6.58 -21.04
C LEU A 37 14.71 -7.60 -20.44
N GLY A 38 14.30 -8.86 -20.25
CA GLY A 38 15.11 -9.90 -19.60
C GLY A 38 15.36 -9.64 -18.11
N ILE A 39 14.40 -9.02 -17.43
CA ILE A 39 14.44 -8.67 -16.01
C ILE A 39 13.55 -9.65 -15.24
N GLY A 40 14.05 -10.24 -14.15
CA GLY A 40 13.25 -11.07 -13.25
C GLY A 40 12.13 -10.25 -12.62
N PHE A 41 10.91 -10.82 -12.56
CA PHE A 41 9.73 -10.13 -12.02
C PHE A 41 9.03 -10.96 -10.97
N GLN A 42 8.72 -10.34 -9.83
CA GLN A 42 7.85 -10.91 -8.80
C GLN A 42 6.91 -9.85 -8.24
N ARG A 43 5.66 -10.24 -8.02
CA ARG A 43 4.64 -9.39 -7.37
C ARG A 43 4.25 -9.97 -6.02
N GLY A 44 4.21 -9.13 -5.00
CA GLY A 44 3.57 -9.47 -3.72
C GLY A 44 2.04 -9.45 -3.83
N GLY A 45 1.38 -10.38 -3.15
CA GLY A 45 -0.07 -10.39 -3.04
C GLY A 45 -0.62 -9.15 -2.32
N THR A 46 -1.90 -8.84 -2.54
CA THR A 46 -2.61 -7.84 -1.75
C THR A 46 -2.96 -8.37 -0.35
N PRO A 47 -3.23 -7.48 0.62
CA PRO A 47 -3.52 -7.88 2.01
C PRO A 47 -4.71 -8.82 2.21
N SER A 48 -5.72 -8.80 1.33
CA SER A 48 -7.00 -9.49 1.53
C SER A 48 -6.91 -11.00 1.81
N GLY A 49 -5.91 -11.67 1.24
CA GLY A 49 -5.68 -13.11 1.45
C GLY A 49 -4.86 -13.45 2.69
N HIS A 50 -4.34 -12.46 3.41
CA HIS A 50 -3.43 -12.67 4.54
C HIS A 50 -4.23 -12.93 5.84
N PRO A 51 -3.89 -13.96 6.65
CA PRO A 51 -4.64 -14.32 7.85
C PRO A 51 -4.70 -13.19 8.90
N GLU A 52 -3.66 -12.35 8.96
CA GLU A 52 -3.61 -11.20 9.88
C GLU A 52 -4.45 -10.00 9.40
N PHE A 53 -4.97 -10.00 8.18
CA PHE A 53 -5.66 -8.82 7.64
C PHE A 53 -6.95 -8.50 8.40
N ALA A 54 -7.81 -9.49 8.64
CA ALA A 54 -9.04 -9.29 9.39
C ALA A 54 -8.80 -8.92 10.87
N PRO A 55 -7.87 -9.58 11.61
CA PRO A 55 -7.44 -9.12 12.94
C PRO A 55 -6.98 -7.66 12.97
N CYS A 56 -6.17 -7.22 12.01
CA CYS A 56 -5.73 -5.82 11.93
C CYS A 56 -6.91 -4.84 11.79
N LEU A 57 -7.92 -5.17 10.98
CA LEU A 57 -9.12 -4.34 10.87
C LEU A 57 -9.93 -4.30 12.17
N ALA A 58 -10.04 -5.43 12.86
CA ALA A 58 -10.71 -5.48 14.16
C ALA A 58 -9.98 -4.62 15.20
N ASP A 59 -8.65 -4.64 15.21
CA ASP A 59 -7.84 -3.81 16.10
C ASP A 59 -8.10 -2.31 15.86
N LEU A 60 -8.17 -1.87 14.59
CA LEU A 60 -8.52 -0.48 14.26
C LEU A 60 -9.92 -0.08 14.75
N ILE A 61 -10.89 -1.00 14.74
CA ILE A 61 -12.24 -0.75 15.27
C ILE A 61 -12.21 -0.65 16.80
N GLU A 62 -11.49 -1.54 17.48
CA GLU A 62 -11.37 -1.51 18.94
C GLU A 62 -10.62 -0.25 19.42
N GLU A 63 -9.62 0.21 18.66
CA GLU A 63 -8.98 1.51 18.84
C GLU A 63 -10.04 2.62 18.71
N TYR A 64 -10.82 2.63 17.62
CA TYR A 64 -11.86 3.64 17.40
C TYR A 64 -12.92 3.71 18.51
N LEU A 65 -13.27 2.56 19.09
CA LEU A 65 -14.23 2.46 20.20
C LEU A 65 -13.63 2.81 21.57
N GLY A 66 -12.33 3.12 21.65
CA GLY A 66 -11.63 3.41 22.90
C GLY A 66 -11.44 2.19 23.80
N ARG A 67 -11.48 0.98 23.23
CA ARG A 67 -11.30 -0.29 23.96
C ARG A 67 -9.87 -0.80 23.90
N ARG A 68 -9.06 -0.20 23.03
CA ARG A 68 -7.65 -0.49 22.80
C ARG A 68 -6.88 0.82 22.65
N GLU A 69 -5.65 0.86 23.15
CA GLU A 69 -4.73 1.98 22.92
C GLU A 69 -4.29 2.05 21.45
N PRO A 70 -4.37 3.22 20.79
CA PRO A 70 -3.98 3.37 19.40
C PRO A 70 -2.52 2.97 19.15
N SER A 71 -2.30 2.20 18.09
CA SER A 71 -0.98 1.74 17.69
C SER A 71 -0.61 2.24 16.29
N ALA A 72 0.69 2.33 16.01
CA ALA A 72 1.20 2.73 14.71
C ALA A 72 2.40 1.86 14.33
N VAL A 73 2.53 1.61 13.02
CA VAL A 73 3.71 0.98 12.44
C VAL A 73 4.58 2.09 11.85
N GLY A 74 5.84 2.15 12.27
CA GLY A 74 6.80 3.16 11.81
C GLY A 74 7.07 4.27 12.83
N ALA A 75 7.53 5.42 12.36
CA ALA A 75 7.95 6.54 13.20
C ALA A 75 6.83 7.56 13.46
N ASP A 76 5.77 7.56 12.65
CA ASP A 76 4.65 8.47 12.80
C ASP A 76 3.72 7.99 13.93
N PRO A 77 3.10 8.91 14.68
CA PRO A 77 2.12 8.54 15.69
C PRO A 77 0.86 7.92 15.07
N PRO A 78 0.06 7.18 15.85
CA PRO A 78 -1.24 6.71 15.41
C PRO A 78 -2.09 7.86 14.85
N ARG A 79 -2.82 7.59 13.76
CA ARG A 79 -3.68 8.62 13.16
C ARG A 79 -4.74 9.06 14.17
N CYS A 80 -5.01 10.37 14.18
CA CYS A 80 -6.11 10.89 14.99
C CYS A 80 -7.45 10.33 14.50
N MET A 81 -8.26 9.81 15.41
CA MET A 81 -9.61 9.29 15.11
C MET A 81 -10.62 10.40 14.81
N THR A 82 -10.33 11.61 15.27
CA THR A 82 -11.09 12.81 14.96
C THR A 82 -10.11 13.85 14.47
N CYS A 83 -10.26 14.28 13.21
CA CYS A 83 -9.43 15.33 12.63
C CYS A 83 -9.85 16.68 13.23
N PRO A 84 -8.95 17.41 13.93
CA PRO A 84 -9.20 18.79 14.29
C PRO A 84 -9.35 19.66 13.04
N GLU A 85 -10.01 20.82 13.17
CA GLU A 85 -9.99 21.83 12.12
C GLU A 85 -8.53 22.19 11.76
N GLY A 86 -8.17 22.07 10.48
CA GLY A 86 -6.79 22.29 9.99
C GLY A 86 -5.92 21.03 9.90
N CYS A 87 -6.42 19.86 10.27
CA CYS A 87 -5.79 18.55 10.03
C CYS A 87 -6.48 17.82 8.85
N CYS A 88 -5.84 17.30 7.80
CA CYS A 88 -4.51 17.45 7.25
C CYS A 88 -4.61 18.41 6.05
N PRO A 89 -3.83 19.51 5.99
CA PRO A 89 -3.92 20.41 4.85
C PRO A 89 -3.55 19.65 3.58
N GLY A 90 -4.36 19.82 2.53
CA GLY A 90 -4.03 19.25 1.22
C GLY A 90 -2.64 19.72 0.77
N PRO A 91 -1.90 18.90 0.00
CA PRO A 91 -0.60 19.27 -0.51
C PRO A 91 -0.70 20.61 -1.25
N GLN A 92 0.09 21.59 -0.82
CA GLN A 92 0.14 22.89 -1.48
C GLN A 92 0.78 22.68 -2.86
N ARG A 93 0.02 22.95 -3.92
CA ARG A 93 0.61 22.99 -5.26
C ARG A 93 1.63 24.14 -5.28
N PRO A 94 2.87 23.91 -5.74
CA PRO A 94 3.81 25.01 -5.92
C PRO A 94 3.18 26.08 -6.81
N GLY A 95 3.29 27.34 -6.41
CA GLY A 95 2.83 28.47 -7.23
C GLY A 95 3.52 28.45 -8.59
N ARG A 96 2.77 28.79 -9.64
CA ARG A 96 3.30 28.93 -11.00
C ARG A 96 4.43 29.95 -11.07
#